data_AF-A0A6G0QL96-F1
#
_entry.id   AF-A0A6G0QL96-F1
#
_cell.length_a   1.000
_cell.length_b   1.000
_cell.length_c   1.000
_cell.angle_alpha   90.00
_cell.angle_beta   90.00
_cell.angle_gamma   90.00
#
_symmetry.space_group_name_H-M   'P 1'
#
loop_
_entity.id
_entity.type
_entity.pdbx_description
1 polymer ?
#
loop_
_entity_poly.entity_id
_entity_poly.type
_entity_poly.pdbx_seq_one_letter_code
_entity_poly.pdbx_strand_id
1 'polypeptide(L)'
;MSRRFETVLQDLPSLSTVQNFVQHYSRTHLTCNDRVDDLRKWIHGRAFTGREDLAQPFTYAWDLDADGKPVVGNGSEERPFVVGLTTKTLMLRLMRPPESFVLHVDATYKLNYRW
;
A
#
# COMPACT_ATOMS: atom_id res chain seq x y z
N MET A 1 -7.57 -2.60 -40.03
CA MET A 1 -6.16 -2.84 -40.41
C MET A 1 -5.32 -2.76 -39.14
N SER A 2 -4.68 -3.85 -38.74
CA SER A 2 -3.79 -3.89 -37.56
C SER A 2 -2.43 -3.31 -37.94
N ARG A 3 -1.95 -2.29 -37.21
CA ARG A 3 -0.61 -1.72 -37.39
C ARG A 3 0.40 -2.75 -36.86
N ARG A 4 1.11 -3.44 -37.75
CA ARG A 4 2.23 -4.30 -37.37
C ARG A 4 3.39 -3.43 -36.90
N PHE A 5 3.92 -3.70 -35.72
CA PHE A 5 5.16 -3.10 -35.21
C PHE A 5 6.35 -3.80 -35.88
N GLU A 6 6.58 -3.51 -37.16
CA GLU A 6 7.75 -4.01 -37.89
C GLU A 6 8.95 -3.08 -37.62
N THR A 7 9.44 -3.05 -36.39
CA THR A 7 10.75 -2.46 -36.06
C THR A 7 11.77 -3.57 -35.91
N VAL A 8 12.87 -3.50 -36.66
CA VAL A 8 13.95 -4.47 -36.59
C VAL A 8 14.62 -4.37 -35.20
N LEU A 9 15.03 -5.49 -34.60
CA LEU A 9 15.61 -5.53 -33.25
C LEU A 9 16.78 -4.54 -33.07
N GLN A 10 17.52 -4.24 -34.14
CA GLN A 10 18.65 -3.30 -34.15
C GLN A 10 18.22 -1.83 -34.06
N ASP A 11 16.99 -1.51 -34.49
CA ASP A 11 16.43 -0.16 -34.47
C ASP A 11 15.63 0.12 -33.19
N LEU A 12 15.46 -0.89 -32.32
CA LEU A 12 14.80 -0.71 -31.04
C LEU A 12 15.71 0.09 -30.09
N PRO A 13 15.15 1.06 -29.34
CA PRO A 13 15.90 1.74 -28.30
C PRO A 13 16.38 0.72 -27.28
N SER A 14 17.58 0.95 -26.74
CA SER A 14 18.11 0.11 -25.68
C SER A 14 17.16 0.05 -24.48
N LEU A 15 17.18 -1.06 -23.74
CA LEU A 15 16.33 -1.24 -22.57
C LEU A 15 16.47 -0.07 -21.57
N SER A 16 17.69 0.43 -21.37
CA SER A 16 17.96 1.57 -20.49
C SER A 16 17.29 2.85 -20.99
N THR A 17 17.24 3.09 -22.30
CA THR A 17 16.53 4.22 -22.89
C THR A 17 15.03 4.16 -22.58
N VAL A 18 14.41 2.99 -22.74
CA VAL A 18 12.99 2.78 -22.46
C VAL A 18 12.71 2.92 -20.96
N GLN A 19 13.54 2.31 -20.11
CA GLN A 19 13.41 2.41 -18.65
C GLN A 19 13.54 3.86 -18.17
N ASN A 20 14.52 4.61 -18.67
CA ASN A 20 14.72 6.01 -18.34
C ASN A 20 13.51 6.87 -18.76
N PHE A 21 12.95 6.62 -19.95
CA PHE A 21 11.76 7.33 -20.42
C PHE A 21 10.55 7.05 -19.51
N VAL A 22 10.28 5.77 -19.22
CA VAL A 22 9.19 5.35 -18.33
C VAL A 22 9.35 5.94 -16.93
N GLN A 23 10.58 5.90 -16.39
CA GLN A 23 10.87 6.44 -15.06
C GLN A 23 10.72 7.96 -15.03
N HIS A 24 11.21 8.67 -16.05
CA HIS A 24 11.05 10.11 -16.17
C HIS A 24 9.57 10.49 -16.24
N TYR A 25 8.79 9.84 -17.12
CA TYR A 25 7.36 10.08 -17.26
C TYR A 25 6.61 9.79 -15.96
N SER A 26 6.92 8.68 -15.29
CA SER A 26 6.34 8.32 -13.99
C SER A 26 6.61 9.39 -12.92
N ARG A 27 7.84 9.90 -12.83
CA ARG A 27 8.22 10.92 -11.84
C ARG A 27 7.56 12.27 -12.10
N THR A 28 7.40 12.64 -13.37
CA THR A 28 6.96 13.98 -13.78
C THR A 28 5.45 14.09 -13.97
N HIS A 29 4.77 13.01 -14.35
CA HIS A 29 3.36 13.03 -14.73
C HIS A 29 2.46 12.15 -13.86
N LEU A 30 3.00 11.06 -13.30
CA LEU A 30 2.21 10.12 -12.49
C LEU A 30 2.33 10.38 -10.99
N THR A 31 2.90 11.53 -10.60
CA THR A 31 3.13 11.98 -9.22
C THR A 31 3.58 10.80 -8.39
N CYS A 32 4.84 10.37 -8.55
CA CYS A 32 5.38 9.18 -7.90
C CYS A 32 4.94 9.16 -6.43
N ASN A 33 3.88 8.40 -6.11
CA ASN A 33 3.31 8.35 -4.77
C ASN A 33 4.16 7.42 -3.91
N ASP A 34 5.49 7.48 -4.05
CA ASP A 34 6.48 6.63 -3.40
C ASP A 34 6.80 7.10 -1.98
N ARG A 35 5.80 7.70 -1.32
CA ARG A 35 5.81 8.08 0.10
C ARG A 35 5.67 6.86 1.03
N VAL A 36 6.20 5.71 0.62
CA VAL A 36 6.12 4.46 1.37
C VAL A 36 6.80 4.61 2.73
N ASP A 37 7.94 5.32 2.78
CA ASP A 37 8.65 5.56 4.04
C ASP A 37 7.91 6.52 4.97
N ASP A 38 7.31 7.59 4.43
CA ASP A 38 6.47 8.50 5.22
C ASP A 38 5.23 7.78 5.76
N LEU A 39 4.60 6.95 4.93
CA LEU A 39 3.44 6.16 5.32
C LEU A 39 3.84 5.11 6.38
N ARG A 40 4.99 4.44 6.22
CA ARG A 40 5.53 3.51 7.21
C ARG A 40 5.75 4.22 8.55
N LYS A 41 6.37 5.41 8.55
CA LYS A 41 6.53 6.22 9.77
C LYS A 41 5.18 6.59 10.39
N TRP A 42 4.20 6.97 9.58
CA TRP A 42 2.86 7.32 10.04
C TRP A 42 2.14 6.14 10.70
N ILE A 43 2.26 4.94 10.12
CA ILE A 43 1.71 3.69 10.65
C ILE A 43 2.39 3.32 11.95
N HIS A 44 3.72 3.28 11.97
CA HIS A 44 4.48 2.97 13.18
C HIS A 44 4.19 3.93 14.33
N GLY A 45 4.01 5.21 14.04
CA GLY A 45 3.61 6.21 15.04
C GLY A 45 2.18 6.04 15.58
N ARG A 46 1.36 5.18 14.98
CA ARG A 46 -0.02 4.86 15.37
C ARG A 46 -0.22 3.36 15.58
N ALA A 47 0.85 2.61 15.79
CA ALA A 47 0.74 1.20 16.14
C ALA A 47 -0.05 1.07 17.44
N PHE A 48 -0.93 0.06 17.52
CA PHE A 48 -1.71 -0.19 18.72
C PHE A 48 -0.82 -0.43 19.95
N THR A 49 -0.99 0.39 20.98
CA THR A 49 -0.27 0.28 22.26
C THR A 49 -1.14 -0.24 23.39
N GLY A 50 -2.46 -0.33 23.18
CA GLY A 50 -3.44 -0.64 24.21
C GLY A 50 -3.89 0.57 25.01
N ARG A 51 -3.21 1.72 24.91
CA ARG A 51 -3.48 2.93 25.69
C ARG A 51 -4.38 3.94 24.99
N GLU A 52 -4.75 3.68 23.74
CA GLU A 52 -5.59 4.56 22.93
C GLU A 52 -7.00 4.70 23.52
N ASP A 53 -7.61 5.87 23.38
CA ASP A 53 -9.01 6.07 23.76
C ASP A 53 -9.98 5.27 22.86
N LEU A 54 -11.23 5.10 23.27
CA LEU A 54 -12.25 4.32 22.59
C LEU A 54 -12.48 4.75 21.14
N ALA A 55 -12.47 6.05 20.89
CA ALA A 55 -12.67 6.63 19.56
C ALA A 55 -11.35 6.94 18.83
N GLN A 56 -10.20 6.79 19.50
CA GLN A 56 -8.92 7.09 18.91
C GLN A 56 -8.53 6.01 17.89
N PRO A 57 -8.19 6.39 16.65
CA PRO A 57 -7.78 5.43 15.63
C PRO A 57 -6.36 4.94 15.88
N PHE A 58 -6.14 3.65 15.60
CA PHE A 58 -4.84 3.00 15.62
C PHE A 58 -4.71 2.04 14.45
N THR A 59 -3.46 1.71 14.14
CA THR A 59 -3.08 0.76 13.10
C THR A 59 -2.69 -0.59 13.70
N TYR A 60 -3.00 -1.66 12.97
CA TYR A 60 -2.60 -3.03 13.30
C TYR A 60 -2.28 -3.79 12.01
N ALA A 61 -1.46 -4.82 12.11
CA ALA A 61 -1.14 -5.70 10.99
C ALA A 61 -1.11 -7.15 11.46
N TRP A 62 -1.11 -8.07 10.49
CA TRP A 62 -1.00 -9.50 10.74
C TRP A 62 0.34 -9.88 11.36
N ASP A 63 1.42 -9.28 10.87
CA ASP A 63 2.79 -9.57 11.30
C ASP A 63 3.41 -8.35 12.00
N LEU A 64 4.22 -8.62 13.02
CA LEU A 64 4.86 -7.61 13.87
C LEU A 64 6.38 -7.82 13.89
N ASP A 65 7.13 -6.72 13.89
CA ASP A 65 8.57 -6.76 14.04
C ASP A 65 8.99 -7.05 15.49
N ALA A 66 10.30 -7.14 15.73
CA ALA A 66 10.85 -7.41 17.06
C ALA A 66 10.50 -6.33 18.10
N ASP A 67 10.13 -5.12 17.66
CA ASP A 67 9.70 -4.01 18.51
C ASP A 67 8.17 -3.99 18.71
N GLY A 68 7.46 -5.00 18.18
CA GLY A 68 6.00 -5.10 18.24
C GLY A 68 5.25 -4.15 17.31
N LYS A 69 5.93 -3.55 16.32
CA LYS A 69 5.30 -2.65 15.35
C LYS A 69 4.83 -3.42 14.12
N PRO A 70 3.78 -2.95 13.44
CA PRO A 70 3.33 -3.52 12.17
C PRO A 70 4.47 -3.69 11.16
N VAL A 71 4.62 -4.91 10.61
CA VAL A 71 5.48 -5.13 9.45
C VAL A 71 4.81 -4.52 8.22
N VAL A 72 5.44 -3.47 7.68
CA VAL A 72 4.92 -2.75 6.52
C VAL A 72 5.72 -3.13 5.27
N GLY A 73 5.09 -3.88 4.37
CA GLY A 73 5.65 -4.26 3.07
C GLY A 73 6.04 -3.07 2.20
N ASN A 74 6.70 -3.35 1.08
CA ASN A 74 7.08 -2.32 0.09
C ASN A 74 6.01 -2.15 -1.00
N GLY A 75 4.92 -2.93 -0.96
CA GLY A 75 3.84 -2.90 -1.94
C GLY A 75 4.09 -3.77 -3.18
N SER A 76 5.12 -4.63 -3.17
CA SER A 76 5.30 -5.71 -4.16
C SER A 76 4.39 -6.91 -3.85
N GLU A 77 4.23 -7.83 -4.79
CA GLU A 77 3.52 -9.10 -4.56
C GLU A 77 4.29 -9.98 -3.56
N GLU A 78 5.63 -9.96 -3.57
CA GLU A 78 6.42 -10.72 -2.61
C GLU A 78 6.35 -10.13 -1.19
N ARG A 79 6.18 -8.80 -1.08
CA ARG A 79 6.09 -8.07 0.19
C ARG A 79 4.93 -7.07 0.16
N PRO A 80 3.68 -7.58 0.21
CA PRO A 80 2.49 -6.75 0.07
C PRO A 80 2.36 -5.78 1.25
N PHE A 81 1.76 -4.63 0.97
CA PHE A 81 1.48 -3.60 1.98
C PHE A 81 0.05 -3.80 2.49
N VAL A 82 -0.09 -4.43 3.67
CA VAL A 82 -1.41 -4.69 4.29
C VAL A 82 -1.40 -4.20 5.73
N VAL A 83 -2.18 -3.16 6.02
CA VAL A 83 -2.34 -2.59 7.36
C VAL A 83 -3.80 -2.23 7.59
N GLY A 84 -4.34 -2.63 8.73
CA GLY A 84 -5.68 -2.27 9.18
C GLY A 84 -5.66 -0.96 9.98
N LEU A 85 -6.69 -0.14 9.80
CA LEU A 85 -6.94 1.06 10.60
C LEU A 85 -8.30 0.91 11.29
N THR A 86 -8.35 1.07 12.61
CA THR A 86 -9.61 0.92 13.35
C THR A 86 -9.60 1.71 14.66
N THR A 87 -10.69 1.63 15.41
CA THR A 87 -10.83 2.17 16.78
C THR A 87 -11.30 1.06 17.71
N LYS A 88 -11.10 1.22 19.03
CA LYS A 88 -11.63 0.24 20.00
C LYS A 88 -13.15 0.18 19.93
N THR A 89 -13.83 1.30 19.69
CA THR A 89 -15.29 1.35 19.49
C THR A 89 -15.73 0.44 18.35
N LEU A 90 -15.04 0.44 17.21
CA LEU A 90 -15.35 -0.43 16.08
C LEU A 90 -15.09 -1.90 16.41
N MET A 91 -13.98 -2.21 17.07
CA MET A 91 -13.67 -3.58 17.50
C MET A 91 -14.71 -4.13 18.48
N LEU A 92 -15.16 -3.32 19.44
CA LEU A 92 -16.22 -3.72 20.38
C LEU A 92 -17.56 -3.97 19.67
N ARG A 93 -17.84 -3.30 18.54
CA ARG A 93 -19.04 -3.61 17.74
C ARG A 93 -18.97 -5.01 17.12
N LEU A 94 -17.78 -5.51 16.78
CA LEU A 94 -17.61 -6.87 16.25
C LEU A 94 -17.96 -7.97 17.26
N MET A 95 -18.02 -7.62 18.56
CA MET A 95 -18.44 -8.54 19.64
C MET A 95 -19.97 -8.62 19.78
N ARG A 96 -20.74 -7.81 19.05
CA ARG A 96 -22.20 -7.86 19.04
C ARG A 96 -22.70 -8.89 18.01
N PRO A 97 -23.98 -9.34 18.11
CA PRO A 97 -24.57 -10.19 17.08
C PRO A 97 -24.41 -9.57 15.67
N PRO A 98 -24.04 -10.33 14.64
CA PRO A 98 -23.74 -9.80 13.31
C PRO A 98 -24.95 -9.14 12.63
N GLU A 99 -26.17 -9.47 13.05
CA GLU A 99 -27.41 -8.85 12.56
C GLU A 99 -27.60 -7.43 13.11
N SER A 100 -26.82 -7.03 14.12
CA SER A 100 -27.00 -5.78 14.86
C SER A 100 -26.11 -4.62 14.38
N PHE A 101 -25.25 -4.86 13.37
CA PHE A 101 -24.38 -3.83 12.80
C PHE A 101 -23.99 -4.15 11.35
N VAL A 102 -23.51 -3.14 10.63
CA VAL A 102 -22.87 -3.28 9.32
C VAL A 102 -21.40 -2.91 9.47
N LEU A 103 -20.49 -3.82 9.08
CA LEU A 103 -19.07 -3.54 8.97
C LEU A 103 -18.75 -3.11 7.54
N HIS A 104 -18.29 -1.87 7.39
CA HIS A 104 -17.69 -1.42 6.14
C HIS A 104 -16.19 -1.63 6.22
N VAL A 105 -15.64 -2.45 5.33
CA VAL A 105 -14.19 -2.64 5.17
C VAL A 105 -13.81 -1.99 3.85
N ASP A 106 -13.00 -0.94 3.94
CA ASP A 106 -12.41 -0.31 2.76
C ASP A 106 -10.96 -0.79 2.59
N ALA A 107 -10.56 -1.04 1.36
CA ALA A 107 -9.22 -1.46 1.01
C ALA A 107 -8.73 -0.68 -0.21
N THR A 108 -7.62 0.02 -0.05
CA THR A 108 -6.96 0.71 -1.17
C THR A 108 -5.82 -0.16 -1.67
N TYR A 109 -5.88 -0.60 -2.93
CA TYR A 109 -4.79 -1.30 -3.61
C TYR A 109 -4.06 -0.36 -4.57
N LYS A 110 -2.73 -0.40 -4.59
CA LYS A 110 -1.90 0.40 -5.49
C LYS A 110 -1.31 -0.49 -6.57
N LEU A 111 -1.81 -0.35 -7.80
CA LEU A 111 -1.49 -1.20 -8.98
C LEU A 111 -0.09 -0.98 -9.59
N ASN A 112 0.68 0.01 -9.12
CA ASN A 112 1.90 0.42 -9.82
C ASN A 112 3.13 -0.29 -9.27
N TYR A 113 3.55 -1.33 -9.99
CA TYR A 113 4.86 -1.98 -9.87
C TYR A 113 5.99 -1.07 -10.35
N ARG A 114 7.12 -1.06 -9.63
CA ARG A 114 8.42 -0.59 -10.17
C ARG A 114 9.17 -1.82 -10.71
N TRP A 115 9.66 -1.72 -11.95
CA TRP A 115 10.65 -2.65 -12.54
C TRP A 115 12.06 -2.20 -12.15
#